data_AF-A0A3D5Y380-F1
#
_entry.id   AF-A0A3D5Y380-F1
#
_cell.length_a   1.000
_cell.length_b   1.000
_cell.length_c   1.000
_cell.angle_alpha   90.00
_cell.angle_beta   90.00
_cell.angle_gamma   90.00
#
_symmetry.space_group_name_H-M   'P 1'
#
loop_
_entity.id
_entity.type
_entity.pdbx_description
1 polymer ?
#
loop_
_entity_poly.entity_id
_entity_poly.type
_entity_poly.pdbx_seq_one_letter_code
_entity_poly.pdbx_strand_id
1 'polypeptide(L)' 'MQAEHWNVELLEELATVMEEASICGLGQAAPNPIRCTIRYFPQEVGGK' A
#
# COMPACT_ATOMS: atom_id res chain seq x y z
N MET A 1 9.42 -8.65 -13.48
CA MET A 1 8.78 -9.24 -12.28
C MET A 1 7.40 -8.64 -12.17
N GLN A 2 6.36 -9.45 -12.33
CA GLN A 2 4.96 -9.05 -12.10
C GLN A 2 4.34 -10.19 -11.28
N ALA A 3 3.80 -9.88 -10.12
CA ALA A 3 3.03 -10.83 -9.33
C ALA A 3 1.57 -10.78 -9.80
N GLU A 4 0.91 -11.94 -9.84
CA GLU A 4 -0.52 -12.03 -10.21
C GLU A 4 -1.43 -11.37 -9.17
N HIS A 5 -1.02 -11.40 -7.89
CA HIS A 5 -1.74 -10.80 -6.77
C HIS A 5 -0.79 -9.98 -5.90
N TRP A 6 -1.31 -8.93 -5.28
CA TRP A 6 -0.52 -8.11 -4.36
C TRP A 6 -0.42 -8.79 -3.00
N ASN A 7 0.74 -8.70 -2.37
CA ASN A 7 0.88 -9.09 -0.97
C ASN A 7 0.44 -7.92 -0.09
N VAL A 8 -0.84 -7.91 0.28
CA VAL A 8 -1.46 -6.83 1.07
C VAL A 8 -0.79 -6.65 2.43
N GLU A 9 -0.42 -7.74 3.10
CA GLU A 9 0.25 -7.69 4.41
C GLU A 9 1.61 -6.99 4.31
N LEU A 10 2.45 -7.41 3.35
CA LEU A 10 3.75 -6.78 3.12
C LEU A 10 3.62 -5.31 2.69
N LEU A 11 2.63 -4.99 1.87
CA LEU A 11 2.37 -3.62 1.45
C LEU A 11 1.92 -2.73 2.61
N GLU A 12 1.18 -3.27 3.58
CA GLU A 12 0.75 -2.53 4.76
C GLU A 12 1.90 -2.32 5.76
N GLU A 13 2.78 -3.30 5.92
CA GLU A 13 4.04 -3.14 6.67
C GLU A 13 4.91 -2.04 6.04
N LEU A 14 5.08 -2.08 4.72
CA LEU A 14 5.81 -1.04 4.00
C LEU A 14 5.13 0.33 4.12
N ALA A 15 3.81 0.39 4.02
CA ALA A 15 3.04 1.62 4.18
C ALA A 15 3.26 2.25 5.56
N THR A 16 3.31 1.42 6.61
CA THR A 16 3.60 1.85 7.98
C THR A 16 5.00 2.47 8.06
N VAL A 17 6.02 1.81 7.49
CA VAL A 17 7.38 2.36 7.45
C VAL A 17 7.44 3.67 6.66
N MET A 18 6.73 3.76 5.53
CA MET A 18 6.65 5.00 4.73
C MET A 18 6.01 6.15 5.53
N GLU A 19 4.96 5.87 6.31
CA GLU A 19 4.28 6.86 7.15
C GLU A 19 5.15 7.33 8.33
N GLU A 20 5.81 6.41 9.04
CA GLU A 20 6.53 6.73 10.27
C GLU A 20 7.98 7.19 10.06
N ALA A 21 8.67 6.65 9.05
CA ALA A 21 10.10 6.91 8.85
C ALA A 21 10.41 8.06 7.87
N SER A 22 9.39 8.58 7.17
CA SER A 22 9.58 9.67 6.22
C SER A 22 9.72 11.02 6.91
N ILE A 23 10.80 11.74 6.58
CA ILE A 23 11.09 13.09 7.12
C ILE A 23 10.25 14.21 6.49
N CYS A 24 9.52 13.93 5.41
CA CYS A 24 8.68 14.89 4.71
C CYS A 24 7.26 14.35 4.50
N GLY A 25 6.29 15.26 4.41
CA GLY A 25 4.87 14.89 4.26
C GLY A 25 4.54 14.13 2.98
N LEU A 26 5.36 14.26 1.93
CA LEU A 26 5.17 13.47 0.70
C LEU A 26 5.36 11.97 0.97
N GLY A 27 6.43 11.60 1.69
CA GLY A 27 6.68 10.20 2.02
C GLY A 27 5.59 9.63 2.94
N GLN A 28 5.08 10.46 3.85
CA GLN A 28 4.00 10.09 4.76
C GLN A 28 2.66 9.86 4.02
N ALA A 29 2.39 10.64 2.98
CA ALA A 29 1.17 10.53 2.18
C ALA A 29 1.27 9.53 1.00
N ALA A 30 2.48 9.13 0.62
CA ALA A 30 2.73 8.20 -0.48
C ALA A 30 2.03 6.84 -0.37
N PRO A 31 1.80 6.23 0.82
CA PRO A 31 1.04 4.97 0.89
C PRO A 31 -0.49 5.14 0.72
N ASN A 32 -1.03 6.36 0.74
CA ASN A 32 -2.48 6.59 0.66
C ASN A 32 -3.14 6.00 -0.60
N PRO A 33 -2.59 6.17 -1.82
CA PRO A 33 -3.16 5.54 -3.01
C PRO A 33 -3.19 4.02 -2.91
N ILE A 34 -2.16 3.39 -2.34
CA ILE A 34 -2.09 1.92 -2.17
C ILE A 34 -3.20 1.44 -1.23
N ARG A 35 -3.32 2.07 -0.04
CA ARG A 35 -4.38 1.77 0.92
C ARG A 35 -5.78 2.02 0.35
N CYS A 36 -5.96 3.10 -0.43
CA CYS A 36 -7.22 3.37 -1.14
C CYS A 36 -7.55 2.27 -2.14
N THR A 37 -6.57 1.81 -2.93
CA THR A 37 -6.78 0.70 -3.87
C THR A 37 -7.19 -0.57 -3.16
N ILE A 38 -6.49 -0.96 -2.09
CA ILE A 38 -6.84 -2.15 -1.29
C ILE A 38 -8.26 -2.02 -0.69
N ARG A 39 -8.61 -0.83 -0.20
CA ARG A 39 -9.91 -0.58 0.45
C ARG A 39 -11.09 -0.54 -0.52
N TYR A 40 -10.94 0.12 -1.65
CA TYR A 40 -12.05 0.42 -2.56
C TYR A 40 -12.09 -0.48 -3.80
N PHE A 41 -10.97 -1.12 -4.14
CA PHE A 41 -10.82 -2.01 -5.29
C PHE A 41 -10.12 -3.33 -4.92
N PRO A 42 -10.57 -4.05 -3.87
CA PRO A 42 -9.92 -5.28 -3.42
C PRO A 42 -9.77 -6.33 -4.52
N GLN A 43 -10.76 -6.45 -5.42
CA GLN A 43 -10.75 -7.38 -6.54
C GLN A 43 -9.64 -7.13 -7.58
N GLU A 44 -9.13 -5.91 -7.71
CA GLU A 44 -8.06 -5.56 -8.66
C GLU A 44 -6.68 -6.00 -8.16
N VAL A 45 -6.54 -6.26 -6.86
CA VAL A 45 -5.25 -6.55 -6.21
C VAL A 45 -5.20 -7.94 -5.58
N GLY A 46 -6.27 -8.74 -5.72
CA GLY A 46 -6.33 -10.13 -5.25
C GLY A 46 -7.12 -10.37 -3.95
N GLY A 47 -7.83 -9.35 -3.44
CA GLY A 47 -8.86 -9.55 -2.42
C GLY A 47 -10.12 -10.17 -3.03
N LYS A 48 -10.77 -11.09 -2.28
CA LYS A 48 -12.06 -11.66 -2.67
C LYS A 48 -13.18 -10.64 -2.65
#